data_AF-A0AAW5P612-F1
#
_entry.id   AF-A0AAW5P612-F1
#
_cell.length_a   1.000
_cell.length_b   1.000
_cell.length_c   1.000
_cell.angle_alpha   90.00
_cell.angle_beta   90.00
_cell.angle_gamma   90.00
#
_symmetry.space_group_name_H-M   'P 1'
#
loop_
_entity.id
_entity.type
_entity.pdbx_description
1 polymer ?
#
loop_
_entity_poly.entity_id
_entity_poly.type
_entity_poly.pdbx_seq_one_letter_code
_entity_poly.pdbx_strand_id
1 'polypeptide(L)'
;MLAVLFILGACQSEGKLTGEVFIVTEGRENIEMGLIDVRAIKQSKMENHLQKRYEAAKQRIKTYADSVSTLLDTLADARREAEKLDTKRNRQLSRVSNLKAKFPNWNNVSSSKKIRQYQIDNMQDGPEVGEIVVSHSDGSKIRAKAGATRDVIDRTDVGDTGRIVRAKSSQDSYLVDFGETKGWVWSFELAGPEAYKLISENKRSIAETNKLIESIEDKRQSKVDKMYELNTRIQKMYGSMRYCLSGEFYFNELPDTEYSDRTNSRGRFEISVQGDEEYYLVARGDRSIDGGTEKYHWIVDAPVDGGSQREVMLSNNNLEYLVEHGYTRSDEMQAATENLWNSIIHLARRGRSEYKWEEVIYTIAFPDEASQALIPDELDGPKTELLMSQ
;
A
#
# COMPACT_ATOMS: atom_id res chain seq x y z
N MET A 1 58.44 -48.27 48.96
CA MET A 1 58.92 -47.23 48.03
C MET A 1 57.85 -47.11 46.94
N LEU A 2 56.79 -46.34 47.20
CA LEU A 2 55.61 -46.24 46.34
C LEU A 2 55.43 -44.78 45.94
N ALA A 3 55.25 -44.56 44.64
CA ALA A 3 55.26 -43.27 43.97
C ALA A 3 54.14 -42.35 44.48
N VAL A 4 54.53 -41.20 45.04
CA VAL A 4 53.67 -40.03 45.21
C VAL A 4 53.68 -39.30 43.87
N LEU A 5 52.73 -39.67 42.99
CA LEU A 5 52.50 -38.96 41.75
C LEU A 5 51.91 -37.58 42.08
N PHE A 6 52.59 -36.54 41.61
CA PHE A 6 52.20 -35.14 41.67
C PHE A 6 50.78 -34.94 41.15
N ILE A 7 49.82 -34.79 42.06
CA ILE A 7 48.58 -34.07 41.80
C ILE A 7 48.94 -32.57 41.87
N LEU A 8 49.74 -32.09 40.92
CA LEU A 8 49.66 -30.68 40.53
C LEU A 8 48.42 -30.59 39.64
N GLY A 9 47.25 -30.70 40.30
CA GLY A 9 46.01 -30.29 39.69
C GLY A 9 46.23 -28.85 39.26
N ALA A 10 46.22 -28.63 37.95
CA ALA A 10 46.12 -27.31 37.38
C ALA A 10 44.84 -26.69 37.96
N CYS A 11 44.97 -25.97 39.08
CA CYS A 11 43.99 -24.99 39.48
C CYS A 11 43.97 -24.01 38.33
N GLN A 12 43.05 -24.20 37.39
CA GLN A 12 42.74 -23.19 36.39
C GLN A 12 42.43 -21.93 37.18
N SER A 13 43.29 -20.93 37.06
CA SER A 13 43.13 -19.69 37.78
C SER A 13 41.86 -19.00 37.27
N GLU A 14 40.99 -18.62 38.19
CA GLU A 14 39.77 -17.88 37.86
C GLU A 14 40.15 -16.50 37.32
N GLY A 15 39.49 -16.09 36.24
CA GLY A 15 39.53 -14.73 35.72
C GLY A 15 38.28 -13.96 36.17
N LYS A 16 38.39 -12.63 36.23
CA LYS A 16 37.28 -11.76 36.68
C LYS A 16 36.89 -10.75 35.61
N LEU A 17 35.63 -10.75 35.22
CA LEU A 17 35.04 -9.77 34.30
C LEU A 17 34.19 -8.80 35.10
N THR A 18 34.53 -7.52 35.06
CA THR A 18 33.76 -6.45 35.73
C THR A 18 33.33 -5.41 34.72
N GLY A 19 32.29 -4.65 35.00
CA GLY A 19 31.90 -3.61 34.05
C GLY A 19 30.63 -2.86 34.40
N GLU A 20 30.21 -2.03 33.46
CA GLU A 20 28.98 -1.24 33.52
C GLU A 20 28.17 -1.44 32.23
N VAL A 21 26.85 -1.51 32.36
CA VAL A 21 25.89 -1.47 31.25
C VAL A 21 25.19 -0.12 31.24
N PHE A 22 25.27 0.57 30.11
CA PHE A 22 24.60 1.85 29.90
C PHE A 22 24.17 2.03 28.44
N ILE A 23 23.30 3.01 28.21
CA ILE A 23 22.95 3.49 26.87
C ILE A 23 23.43 4.93 26.71
N VAL A 24 23.91 5.27 25.52
CA VAL A 24 24.26 6.63 25.12
C VAL A 24 23.11 7.18 24.28
N THR A 25 22.49 8.26 24.76
CA THR A 25 21.41 8.94 24.04
C THR A 25 21.95 9.90 22.97
N GLU A 26 21.10 10.39 22.06
CA GLU A 26 21.47 11.43 21.09
C GLU A 26 22.01 12.71 21.77
N GLY A 27 21.54 13.01 22.99
CA GLY A 27 22.05 14.10 23.83
C GLY A 27 23.43 13.86 24.43
N ARG A 28 24.07 12.72 24.11
CA ARG A 28 25.33 12.24 24.69
C ARG A 28 25.25 12.01 26.21
N GLU A 29 24.05 11.73 26.71
CA GLU A 29 23.85 11.34 28.10
C GLU A 29 24.00 9.82 28.23
N ASN A 30 24.76 9.40 29.25
CA ASN A 30 24.87 7.99 29.61
C ASN A 30 23.78 7.67 30.63
N ILE A 31 22.91 6.72 30.29
CA ILE A 31 21.88 6.20 31.20
C ILE A 31 22.32 4.81 31.66
N GLU A 32 22.65 4.68 32.95
CA GLU A 32 22.99 3.41 33.59
C GLU A 32 21.80 2.45 33.59
N MET A 33 22.02 1.20 33.19
CA MET A 33 20.98 0.19 33.03
C MET A 33 21.06 -0.85 34.15
N GLY A 34 20.23 -0.69 35.18
CA GLY A 34 20.13 -1.65 36.27
C GLY A 34 19.24 -2.86 35.98
N LEU A 35 19.44 -3.94 36.74
CA LEU A 35 18.68 -5.19 36.66
C LEU A 35 18.79 -5.93 35.32
N ILE A 36 19.85 -5.67 34.56
CA ILE A 36 20.17 -6.33 33.29
C ILE A 36 20.94 -7.61 33.57
N ASP A 37 20.51 -8.73 32.98
CA ASP A 37 21.24 -9.98 33.05
C ASP A 37 22.40 -9.95 32.05
N VAL A 38 23.63 -9.99 32.56
CA VAL A 38 24.88 -10.06 31.79
C VAL A 38 25.40 -11.48 31.83
N ARG A 39 25.71 -12.03 30.66
CA ARG A 39 26.13 -13.43 30.49
C ARG A 39 27.51 -13.47 29.85
N ALA A 40 28.44 -14.22 30.42
CA ALA A 40 29.69 -14.58 29.76
C ALA A 40 29.49 -15.93 29.05
N ILE A 41 29.51 -15.92 27.72
CA ILE A 41 29.32 -17.12 26.88
C ILE A 41 30.64 -17.42 26.19
N LYS A 42 31.14 -18.66 26.29
CA LYS A 42 32.36 -19.07 25.58
C LYS A 42 32.27 -18.72 24.09
N GLN A 43 33.35 -18.16 23.54
CA GLN A 43 33.39 -17.65 22.17
C GLN A 43 32.87 -18.67 21.15
N SER A 44 33.41 -19.89 21.16
CA SER A 44 33.00 -20.96 20.25
C SER A 44 31.51 -21.31 20.31
N LYS A 45 30.88 -21.22 21.48
CA LYS A 45 29.44 -21.48 21.66
C LYS A 45 28.61 -20.33 21.07
N MET A 46 29.04 -19.09 21.26
CA MET A 46 28.35 -17.92 20.75
C MET A 46 28.49 -17.78 19.23
N GLU A 47 29.68 -17.97 18.67
CA GLU A 47 29.90 -17.96 17.22
C GLU A 47 29.07 -19.03 16.51
N ASN A 48 29.02 -20.25 17.07
CA ASN A 48 28.17 -21.32 16.55
C ASN A 48 26.68 -20.92 16.55
N HIS A 49 26.24 -20.25 17.63
CA HIS A 49 24.87 -19.74 17.73
C HIS A 49 24.60 -18.65 16.68
N LEU A 50 25.46 -17.64 16.58
CA LEU A 50 25.33 -16.56 15.61
C LEU A 50 25.27 -17.09 14.18
N GLN A 51 26.16 -18.03 13.83
CA GLN A 51 26.14 -18.68 12.52
C GLN A 51 24.83 -19.42 12.27
N LYS A 52 24.33 -20.20 13.24
CA LYS A 52 23.04 -20.89 13.11
C LYS A 52 21.87 -19.92 12.92
N ARG A 53 21.85 -18.82 13.67
CA ARG A 53 20.85 -17.77 13.51
C ARG A 53 20.96 -17.13 12.13
N TYR A 54 22.16 -16.80 11.67
CA TYR A 54 22.40 -16.21 10.36
C TYR A 54 21.88 -17.11 9.22
N GLU A 55 22.22 -18.40 9.23
CA GLU A 55 21.68 -19.36 8.25
C GLU A 55 20.14 -19.45 8.30
N ALA A 56 19.56 -19.40 9.51
CA ALA A 56 18.11 -19.37 9.68
C ALA A 56 17.48 -18.07 9.14
N ALA A 57 18.14 -16.92 9.34
CA ALA A 57 17.71 -15.63 8.80
C ALA A 57 17.69 -15.68 7.27
N LYS A 58 18.77 -16.18 6.65
CA LYS A 58 18.88 -16.35 5.20
C LYS A 58 17.75 -17.20 4.63
N GLN A 59 17.51 -18.37 5.21
CA GLN A 59 16.45 -19.26 4.74
C GLN A 59 15.06 -18.64 4.88
N ARG A 60 14.80 -17.92 5.99
CA ARG A 60 13.53 -17.21 6.20
C ARG A 60 13.34 -16.07 5.22
N ILE A 61 14.36 -15.23 5.05
CA ILE A 61 14.33 -14.09 4.12
C ILE A 61 14.14 -14.58 2.69
N LYS A 62 14.84 -15.64 2.26
CA LYS A 62 14.61 -16.27 0.96
C LYS A 62 13.15 -16.68 0.77
N THR A 63 12.58 -17.38 1.76
CA THR A 63 11.17 -17.81 1.73
C THR A 63 10.21 -16.61 1.65
N TYR A 64 10.49 -15.55 2.38
CA TYR A 64 9.71 -14.31 2.33
C TYR A 64 9.89 -13.56 1.01
N ALA A 65 11.10 -13.52 0.46
CA ALA A 65 11.41 -12.89 -0.81
C ALA A 65 10.64 -13.55 -1.96
N ASP A 66 10.60 -14.88 -2.02
CA ASP A 66 9.81 -15.65 -3.02
C ASP A 66 8.31 -15.30 -2.92
N SER A 67 7.80 -15.24 -1.70
CA SER A 67 6.39 -14.91 -1.45
C SER A 67 6.06 -13.46 -1.78
N VAL A 68 6.95 -12.52 -1.44
CA VAL A 68 6.80 -11.10 -1.78
C VAL A 68 6.90 -10.91 -3.30
N SER A 69 7.81 -11.58 -3.99
CA SER A 69 7.92 -11.56 -5.45
C SER A 69 6.58 -11.91 -6.12
N THR A 70 5.96 -13.01 -5.69
CA THR A 70 4.63 -13.41 -6.18
C THR A 70 3.54 -12.36 -5.90
N LEU A 71 3.59 -11.70 -4.74
CA LEU A 71 2.64 -10.64 -4.39
C LEU A 71 2.87 -9.36 -5.21
N LEU A 72 4.12 -9.02 -5.52
CA LEU A 72 4.49 -7.88 -6.36
C LEU A 72 4.01 -8.08 -7.80
N ASP A 73 4.16 -9.29 -8.35
CA ASP A 73 3.62 -9.64 -9.66
C ASP A 73 2.09 -9.52 -9.69
N THR A 74 1.42 -10.06 -8.67
CA THR A 74 -0.03 -9.96 -8.52
C THR A 74 -0.49 -8.50 -8.39
N LEU A 75 0.32 -7.64 -7.74
CA LEU A 75 0.06 -6.21 -7.59
C LEU A 75 0.20 -5.50 -8.94
N ALA A 76 1.25 -5.80 -9.70
CA ALA A 76 1.47 -5.29 -11.05
C ALA A 76 0.30 -5.68 -11.99
N ASP A 77 -0.17 -6.93 -11.92
CA ASP A 77 -1.33 -7.41 -12.68
C ASP A 77 -2.62 -6.69 -12.33
N ALA A 78 -2.91 -6.55 -11.03
CA ALA A 78 -4.09 -5.84 -10.56
C ALA A 78 -4.10 -4.38 -11.07
N ARG A 79 -2.93 -3.74 -11.08
CA ARG A 79 -2.75 -2.40 -11.63
C ARG A 79 -3.03 -2.34 -13.14
N ARG A 80 -2.42 -3.24 -13.93
CA ARG A 80 -2.62 -3.29 -15.39
C ARG A 80 -4.09 -3.47 -15.75
N GLU A 81 -4.80 -4.31 -15.01
CA GLU A 81 -6.24 -4.49 -15.21
C GLU A 81 -7.06 -3.25 -14.84
N ALA A 82 -6.71 -2.54 -13.76
CA ALA A 82 -7.35 -1.27 -13.42
C ALA A 82 -7.17 -0.21 -14.52
N GLU A 83 -5.97 -0.10 -15.10
CA GLU A 83 -5.67 0.84 -16.19
C GLU A 83 -6.42 0.51 -17.49
N LYS A 84 -6.59 -0.79 -17.81
CA LYS A 84 -7.46 -1.24 -18.91
C LYS A 84 -8.91 -0.82 -18.68
N LEU A 85 -9.41 -0.95 -17.44
CA LEU A 85 -10.76 -0.53 -17.06
C LEU A 85 -10.92 0.99 -17.15
N ASP A 86 -9.93 1.78 -16.73
CA ASP A 86 -9.91 3.23 -16.90
C ASP A 86 -9.98 3.64 -18.38
N THR A 87 -9.19 2.99 -19.23
CA THR A 87 -9.22 3.21 -20.68
C THR A 87 -10.61 2.89 -21.25
N LYS A 88 -11.19 1.76 -20.84
CA LYS A 88 -12.53 1.35 -21.27
C LYS A 88 -13.59 2.35 -20.80
N ARG A 89 -13.53 2.80 -19.55
CA ARG A 89 -14.40 3.82 -18.96
C ARG A 89 -14.33 5.12 -19.74
N ASN A 90 -13.13 5.62 -20.01
CA ASN A 90 -12.92 6.86 -20.75
C ASN A 90 -13.51 6.79 -22.17
N ARG A 91 -13.37 5.65 -22.87
CA ARG A 91 -14.03 5.43 -24.17
C ARG A 91 -15.55 5.51 -24.06
N GLN A 92 -16.15 4.92 -23.02
CA GLN A 92 -17.60 5.01 -22.81
C GLN A 92 -18.04 6.43 -22.45
N LEU A 93 -17.27 7.15 -21.62
CA LEU A 93 -17.53 8.56 -21.31
C LEU A 93 -17.49 9.44 -22.57
N SER A 94 -16.50 9.23 -23.45
CA SER A 94 -16.45 9.91 -24.75
C SER A 94 -17.64 9.57 -25.63
N ARG A 95 -18.11 8.31 -25.64
CA ARG A 95 -19.33 7.92 -26.36
C ARG A 95 -20.56 8.65 -25.83
N VAL A 96 -20.75 8.71 -24.50
CA VAL A 96 -21.84 9.47 -23.87
C VAL A 96 -21.73 10.95 -24.21
N SER A 97 -20.52 11.53 -24.15
CA SER A 97 -20.28 12.92 -24.52
C SER A 97 -20.64 13.18 -25.99
N ASN A 98 -20.22 12.32 -26.91
CA ASN A 98 -20.55 12.43 -28.34
C ASN A 98 -22.04 12.28 -28.61
N LEU A 99 -22.73 11.34 -27.94
CA LEU A 99 -24.19 11.20 -28.01
C LEU A 99 -24.87 12.47 -27.50
N LYS A 100 -24.40 13.03 -26.38
CA LYS A 100 -24.89 14.31 -25.86
C LYS A 100 -24.58 15.49 -26.77
N ALA A 101 -23.44 15.50 -27.46
CA ALA A 101 -23.04 16.58 -28.37
C ALA A 101 -23.81 16.55 -29.70
N LYS A 102 -24.20 15.37 -30.19
CA LYS A 102 -25.14 15.23 -31.31
C LYS A 102 -26.51 15.83 -30.98
N PHE A 103 -26.84 15.92 -29.69
CA PHE A 103 -28.06 16.53 -29.18
C PHE A 103 -27.71 17.54 -28.07
N PRO A 104 -26.96 18.62 -28.38
CA PRO A 104 -26.33 19.51 -27.39
C PRO A 104 -27.33 20.14 -26.40
N ASN A 105 -28.62 20.08 -26.74
CA ASN A 105 -29.74 20.64 -26.00
C ASN A 105 -30.33 19.68 -24.95
N TRP A 106 -29.71 18.51 -24.71
CA TRP A 106 -30.26 17.45 -23.85
C TRP A 106 -30.16 17.70 -22.33
N ASN A 107 -29.01 18.17 -21.83
CA ASN A 107 -28.84 18.37 -20.38
C ASN A 107 -29.54 19.66 -19.88
N ASN A 108 -30.11 20.44 -20.78
CA ASN A 108 -30.79 21.73 -20.52
C ASN A 108 -32.28 21.69 -20.92
N VAL A 109 -32.90 20.51 -20.97
CA VAL A 109 -34.33 20.33 -21.36
C VAL A 109 -35.32 20.99 -20.38
N SER A 110 -34.87 21.56 -19.26
CA SER A 110 -35.68 22.53 -18.51
C SER A 110 -35.86 23.88 -19.25
N SER A 111 -35.10 24.12 -20.32
CA SER A 111 -35.23 25.28 -21.19
C SER A 111 -35.80 24.89 -22.55
N SER A 112 -37.13 24.72 -22.55
CA SER A 112 -38.05 24.67 -23.70
C SER A 112 -37.64 25.46 -24.96
N LYS A 113 -36.92 26.57 -24.78
CA LYS A 113 -36.40 27.45 -25.85
C LYS A 113 -35.43 26.81 -26.85
N LYS A 114 -34.73 25.71 -26.53
CA LYS A 114 -33.71 25.14 -27.43
C LYS A 114 -34.12 23.85 -28.16
N ILE A 115 -35.06 23.07 -27.61
CA ILE A 115 -35.80 22.06 -28.39
C ILE A 115 -36.54 22.76 -29.53
N ARG A 116 -37.14 23.91 -29.20
CA ARG A 116 -37.70 24.85 -30.16
C ARG A 116 -36.69 25.24 -31.24
N GLN A 117 -35.42 25.54 -30.90
CA GLN A 117 -34.41 25.87 -31.91
C GLN A 117 -34.05 24.68 -32.81
N TYR A 118 -33.90 23.46 -32.27
CA TYR A 118 -33.66 22.28 -33.10
C TYR A 118 -34.85 21.96 -34.02
N GLN A 119 -36.08 22.14 -33.53
CA GLN A 119 -37.29 22.04 -34.34
C GLN A 119 -37.34 23.15 -35.39
N ILE A 120 -36.98 24.38 -35.07
CA ILE A 120 -36.90 25.50 -36.04
C ILE A 120 -35.81 25.26 -37.09
N ASP A 121 -34.65 24.71 -36.68
CA ASP A 121 -33.50 24.49 -37.57
C ASP A 121 -33.69 23.27 -38.49
N ASN A 122 -34.51 22.29 -38.10
CA ASN A 122 -34.70 21.03 -38.84
C ASN A 122 -36.14 20.79 -39.34
N MET A 123 -37.13 21.53 -38.83
CA MET A 123 -38.50 21.60 -39.36
C MET A 123 -38.67 23.03 -39.85
N GLN A 124 -38.33 23.25 -41.13
CA GLN A 124 -38.39 24.56 -41.77
C GLN A 124 -39.79 25.19 -41.69
N ASP A 125 -40.80 24.33 -41.62
CA ASP A 125 -42.19 24.66 -41.35
C ASP A 125 -42.63 23.79 -40.15
N GLY A 126 -43.10 24.41 -39.07
CA GLY A 126 -43.59 23.66 -37.90
C GLY A 126 -44.67 22.63 -38.30
N PRO A 127 -44.94 21.62 -37.46
CA PRO A 127 -45.80 20.52 -37.86
C PRO A 127 -47.19 20.99 -38.33
N GLU A 128 -47.61 20.48 -39.49
CA GLU A 128 -48.81 20.93 -40.17
C GLU A 128 -50.09 20.42 -39.48
N VAL A 129 -51.20 21.14 -39.68
CA VAL A 129 -52.51 20.64 -39.24
C VAL A 129 -52.80 19.32 -39.94
N GLY A 130 -53.11 18.30 -39.15
CA GLY A 130 -53.32 16.94 -39.62
C GLY A 130 -52.11 16.02 -39.36
N GLU A 131 -50.92 16.54 -39.04
CA GLU A 131 -49.77 15.71 -38.71
C GLU A 131 -49.93 15.02 -37.34
N ILE A 132 -49.26 13.87 -37.22
CA ILE A 132 -49.13 13.13 -35.97
C ILE A 132 -47.94 13.71 -35.20
N VAL A 133 -48.16 13.98 -33.93
CA VAL A 133 -47.14 14.39 -32.97
C VAL A 133 -47.11 13.42 -31.81
N VAL A 134 -45.97 13.34 -31.14
CA VAL A 134 -45.73 12.51 -29.96
C VAL A 134 -45.32 13.40 -28.80
N SER A 135 -45.95 13.23 -27.64
CA SER A 135 -45.51 13.87 -26.41
C SER A 135 -44.19 13.26 -25.93
N HIS A 136 -43.16 14.08 -25.68
CA HIS A 136 -41.82 13.57 -25.30
C HIS A 136 -41.41 13.92 -23.86
N SER A 137 -42.21 14.76 -23.19
CA SER A 137 -42.09 15.09 -21.78
C SER A 137 -43.13 14.37 -20.94
N ASP A 138 -42.71 13.90 -19.78
CA ASP A 138 -43.61 13.31 -18.78
C ASP A 138 -44.51 14.40 -18.20
N GLY A 139 -45.83 14.20 -18.34
CA GLY A 139 -46.83 15.13 -17.84
C GLY A 139 -46.96 16.44 -18.62
N SER A 140 -46.76 16.42 -19.94
CA SER A 140 -47.03 17.60 -20.80
C SER A 140 -48.45 18.10 -20.56
N LYS A 141 -48.58 19.40 -20.30
CA LYS A 141 -49.86 19.96 -19.85
C LYS A 141 -50.80 20.15 -21.04
N ILE A 142 -51.93 19.47 -21.03
CA ILE A 142 -53.01 19.75 -21.98
C ILE A 142 -53.84 20.89 -21.41
N ARG A 143 -54.00 21.98 -22.17
CA ARG A 143 -54.63 23.22 -21.68
C ARG A 143 -55.95 23.50 -22.39
N ALA A 144 -56.92 24.04 -21.66
CA ALA A 144 -58.18 24.46 -22.25
C ALA A 144 -58.00 25.61 -23.27
N LYS A 145 -57.00 26.48 -23.05
CA LYS A 145 -56.75 27.68 -23.86
C LYS A 145 -55.29 27.78 -24.29
N ALA A 146 -55.09 28.23 -25.53
CA ALA A 146 -53.77 28.48 -26.09
C ALA A 146 -52.98 29.48 -25.24
N GLY A 147 -51.74 29.12 -24.87
CA GLY A 147 -50.85 29.96 -24.07
C GLY A 147 -51.18 30.05 -22.57
N ALA A 148 -52.24 29.39 -22.07
CA ALA A 148 -52.59 29.44 -20.65
C ALA A 148 -51.59 28.66 -19.78
N THR A 149 -51.11 29.26 -18.70
CA THR A 149 -50.16 28.60 -17.78
C THR A 149 -50.85 27.82 -16.65
N ARG A 150 -52.12 28.16 -16.32
CA ARG A 150 -52.88 27.62 -15.19
C ARG A 150 -54.08 26.74 -15.57
N ASP A 151 -54.56 26.82 -16.82
CA ASP A 151 -55.76 26.11 -17.28
C ASP A 151 -55.43 24.68 -17.76
N VAL A 152 -54.72 23.91 -16.94
CA VAL A 152 -54.38 22.51 -17.24
C VAL A 152 -55.62 21.65 -17.03
N ILE A 153 -56.12 21.04 -18.10
CA ILE A 153 -57.28 20.15 -18.07
C ILE A 153 -56.89 18.68 -17.98
N ASP A 154 -55.68 18.35 -18.43
CA ASP A 154 -55.16 16.99 -18.40
C ASP A 154 -53.64 16.99 -18.62
N ARG A 155 -53.01 15.81 -18.60
CA ARG A 155 -51.60 15.61 -18.90
C ARG A 155 -51.41 14.38 -19.78
N THR A 156 -50.46 14.46 -20.71
CA THR A 156 -50.03 13.29 -21.50
C THR A 156 -48.94 12.51 -20.77
N ASP A 157 -48.87 11.22 -21.03
CA ASP A 157 -47.70 10.39 -20.75
C ASP A 157 -46.65 10.52 -21.88
N VAL A 158 -45.41 10.10 -21.58
CA VAL A 158 -44.34 10.07 -22.59
C VAL A 158 -44.68 9.01 -23.65
N GLY A 159 -44.74 9.43 -24.91
CA GLY A 159 -45.06 8.56 -26.04
C GLY A 159 -46.50 8.66 -26.53
N ASP A 160 -47.36 9.42 -25.85
CA ASP A 160 -48.72 9.66 -26.30
C ASP A 160 -48.71 10.31 -27.68
N THR A 161 -49.45 9.72 -28.61
CA THR A 161 -49.58 10.21 -29.97
C THR A 161 -50.87 11.01 -30.12
N GLY A 162 -50.79 12.19 -30.71
CA GLY A 162 -51.96 13.00 -31.02
C GLY A 162 -51.89 13.58 -32.41
N ARG A 163 -53.03 14.00 -32.95
CA ARG A 163 -53.11 14.69 -34.24
C ARG A 163 -53.25 16.19 -34.03
N ILE A 164 -52.48 16.99 -34.75
CA ILE A 164 -52.64 18.45 -34.72
C ILE A 164 -53.96 18.81 -35.39
N VAL A 165 -54.84 19.47 -34.65
CA VAL A 165 -56.14 19.95 -35.16
C VAL A 165 -56.06 21.43 -35.51
N ARG A 166 -55.24 22.19 -34.79
CA ARG A 166 -55.06 23.61 -35.04
C ARG A 166 -53.69 24.08 -34.57
N ALA A 167 -52.99 24.86 -35.38
CA ALA A 167 -51.78 25.55 -34.98
C ALA A 167 -52.08 27.02 -34.62
N LYS A 168 -51.41 27.57 -33.61
CA LYS A 168 -51.46 29.00 -33.30
C LYS A 168 -50.04 29.55 -33.15
N SER A 169 -49.51 30.04 -34.27
CA SER A 169 -48.12 30.51 -34.42
C SER A 169 -47.70 31.58 -33.41
N SER A 170 -48.62 32.49 -33.03
CA SER A 170 -48.32 33.57 -32.07
C SER A 170 -48.09 33.09 -30.63
N GLN A 171 -48.45 31.85 -30.29
CA GLN A 171 -48.37 31.31 -28.93
C GLN A 171 -47.59 30.00 -28.85
N ASP A 172 -46.97 29.58 -29.95
CA ASP A 172 -46.12 28.38 -29.99
C ASP A 172 -46.81 27.15 -29.39
N SER A 173 -48.09 26.98 -29.73
CA SER A 173 -48.96 25.94 -29.19
C SER A 173 -49.83 25.34 -30.28
N TYR A 174 -50.09 24.04 -30.11
CA TYR A 174 -50.92 23.24 -30.99
C TYR A 174 -52.12 22.74 -30.21
N LEU A 175 -53.31 22.86 -30.78
CA LEU A 175 -54.47 22.11 -30.33
C LEU A 175 -54.30 20.69 -30.84
N VAL A 176 -53.99 19.77 -29.94
CA VAL A 176 -53.74 18.37 -30.26
C VAL A 176 -54.90 17.53 -29.76
N ASP A 177 -55.30 16.58 -30.58
CA ASP A 177 -56.32 15.59 -30.26
C ASP A 177 -55.62 14.26 -29.98
N PHE A 178 -55.63 13.86 -28.70
CA PHE A 178 -55.07 12.59 -28.23
C PHE A 178 -56.15 11.48 -28.13
N GLY A 179 -57.33 11.70 -28.73
CA GLY A 179 -58.45 10.77 -28.66
C GLY A 179 -59.42 11.14 -27.55
N GLU A 180 -59.17 10.68 -26.32
CA GLU A 180 -60.05 10.96 -25.16
C GLU A 180 -59.98 12.42 -24.72
N THR A 181 -58.79 13.02 -24.84
CA THR A 181 -58.55 14.41 -24.45
C THR A 181 -58.06 15.23 -25.64
N LYS A 182 -58.61 16.44 -25.75
CA LYS A 182 -58.23 17.44 -26.75
C LYS A 182 -57.93 18.77 -26.09
N GLY A 183 -56.76 19.33 -26.35
CA GLY A 183 -56.40 20.63 -25.79
C GLY A 183 -55.09 21.18 -26.31
N TRP A 184 -54.74 22.37 -25.84
CA TRP A 184 -53.57 23.11 -26.28
C TRP A 184 -52.33 22.61 -25.55
N VAL A 185 -51.33 22.17 -26.31
CA VAL A 185 -50.02 21.75 -25.83
C VAL A 185 -48.96 22.66 -26.42
N TRP A 186 -47.91 22.96 -25.67
CA TRP A 186 -46.82 23.79 -26.19
C TRP A 186 -45.99 23.00 -27.21
N SER A 187 -45.54 23.65 -28.28
CA SER A 187 -44.79 23.02 -29.37
C SER A 187 -43.57 22.24 -28.88
N PHE A 188 -42.85 22.79 -27.91
CA PHE A 188 -41.65 22.19 -27.35
C PHE A 188 -41.92 20.97 -26.48
N GLU A 189 -43.18 20.67 -26.13
CA GLU A 189 -43.61 19.45 -25.42
C GLU A 189 -43.92 18.31 -26.42
N LEU A 190 -43.93 18.60 -27.73
CA LEU A 190 -44.29 17.68 -28.81
C LEU A 190 -43.09 17.43 -29.74
N ALA A 191 -43.05 16.28 -30.39
CA ALA A 191 -42.08 15.94 -31.43
C ALA A 191 -42.76 15.13 -32.54
N GLY A 192 -42.28 15.24 -33.79
CA GLY A 192 -42.70 14.32 -34.85
C GLY A 192 -42.29 12.87 -34.53
N PRO A 193 -42.98 11.83 -35.04
CA PRO A 193 -42.71 10.43 -34.72
C PRO A 193 -41.26 10.00 -34.94
N GLU A 194 -40.64 10.41 -36.05
CA GLU A 194 -39.23 10.09 -36.35
C GLU A 194 -38.26 10.79 -35.39
N ALA A 195 -38.50 12.06 -35.06
CA ALA A 195 -37.71 12.79 -34.09
C ALA A 195 -37.85 12.17 -32.69
N TYR A 196 -39.08 11.82 -32.29
CA TYR A 196 -39.34 11.12 -31.03
C TYR A 196 -38.63 9.77 -30.96
N LYS A 197 -38.70 8.97 -32.02
CA LYS A 197 -38.02 7.68 -32.13
C LYS A 197 -36.50 7.86 -31.93
N LEU A 198 -35.88 8.77 -32.68
CA LEU A 198 -34.45 9.08 -32.54
C LEU A 198 -34.09 9.54 -31.12
N ILE A 199 -34.89 10.41 -30.52
CA ILE A 199 -34.73 10.88 -29.13
C ILE A 199 -34.79 9.71 -28.14
N SER A 200 -35.77 8.82 -28.29
CA SER A 200 -35.98 7.68 -27.40
C SER A 200 -34.86 6.63 -27.53
N GLU A 201 -34.37 6.37 -28.73
CA GLU A 201 -33.24 5.47 -29.00
C GLU A 201 -31.94 6.01 -28.39
N ASN A 202 -31.70 7.32 -28.51
CA ASN A 202 -30.54 7.96 -27.88
C ASN A 202 -30.62 7.96 -26.35
N LYS A 203 -31.81 8.22 -25.77
CA LYS A 203 -32.07 8.06 -24.31
C LYS A 203 -31.65 6.69 -23.84
N ARG A 204 -32.15 5.66 -24.53
CA ARG A 204 -31.88 4.26 -24.21
C ARG A 204 -30.37 3.96 -24.32
N SER A 205 -29.72 4.36 -25.42
CA SER A 205 -28.29 4.16 -25.64
C SER A 205 -27.41 4.84 -24.59
N ILE A 206 -27.76 6.06 -24.16
CA ILE A 206 -27.05 6.77 -23.07
C ILE A 206 -27.25 6.03 -21.74
N ALA A 207 -28.49 5.64 -21.40
CA ALA A 207 -28.78 4.94 -20.16
C ALA A 207 -28.06 3.58 -20.09
N GLU A 208 -28.04 2.81 -21.18
CA GLU A 208 -27.29 1.56 -21.29
C GLU A 208 -25.78 1.78 -21.16
N THR A 209 -25.24 2.84 -21.78
CA THR A 209 -23.82 3.17 -21.68
C THR A 209 -23.44 3.60 -20.25
N ASN A 210 -24.30 4.35 -19.55
CA ASN A 210 -24.09 4.72 -18.15
C ASN A 210 -24.08 3.49 -17.22
N LYS A 211 -25.02 2.55 -17.38
CA LYS A 211 -25.00 1.27 -16.65
C LYS A 211 -23.69 0.50 -16.88
N LEU A 212 -23.18 0.51 -18.11
CA LEU A 212 -21.89 -0.11 -18.41
C LEU A 212 -20.72 0.63 -17.73
N ILE A 213 -20.75 1.97 -17.68
CA ILE A 213 -19.74 2.78 -16.95
C ILE A 213 -19.75 2.43 -15.46
N GLU A 214 -20.91 2.35 -14.83
CA GLU A 214 -21.06 1.94 -13.42
C GLU A 214 -20.45 0.56 -13.18
N SER A 215 -20.78 -0.43 -14.01
CA SER A 215 -20.20 -1.78 -13.91
C SER A 215 -18.67 -1.80 -14.11
N ILE A 216 -18.13 -0.92 -14.97
CA ILE A 216 -16.67 -0.79 -15.13
C ILE A 216 -16.04 -0.17 -13.88
N GLU A 217 -16.69 0.83 -13.29
CA GLU A 217 -16.23 1.49 -12.07
C GLU A 217 -16.21 0.52 -10.88
N ASP A 218 -17.25 -0.29 -10.70
CA ASP A 218 -17.29 -1.32 -9.66
C ASP A 218 -16.13 -2.32 -9.79
N LYS A 219 -15.87 -2.80 -11.02
CA LYS A 219 -14.74 -3.69 -11.31
C LYS A 219 -13.42 -3.01 -11.06
N ARG A 220 -13.29 -1.72 -11.40
CA ARG A 220 -12.08 -0.94 -11.17
C ARG A 220 -11.82 -0.79 -9.68
N GLN A 221 -12.84 -0.42 -8.90
CA GLN A 221 -12.75 -0.27 -7.46
C GLN A 221 -12.32 -1.59 -6.79
N SER A 222 -12.90 -2.72 -7.21
CA SER A 222 -12.47 -4.04 -6.73
C SER A 222 -10.99 -4.33 -6.99
N LYS A 223 -10.42 -3.87 -8.11
CA LYS A 223 -8.96 -3.98 -8.36
C LYS A 223 -8.15 -3.08 -7.43
N VAL A 224 -8.60 -1.84 -7.20
CA VAL A 224 -7.96 -0.90 -6.28
C VAL A 224 -7.95 -1.45 -4.84
N ASP A 225 -9.06 -2.02 -4.38
CA ASP A 225 -9.16 -2.62 -3.05
C ASP A 225 -8.20 -3.82 -2.91
N LYS A 226 -8.13 -4.66 -3.94
CA LYS A 226 -7.14 -5.76 -3.99
C LYS A 226 -5.70 -5.25 -3.92
N MET A 227 -5.37 -4.15 -4.60
CA MET A 227 -4.02 -3.56 -4.53
C MET A 227 -3.69 -3.08 -3.11
N TYR A 228 -4.67 -2.51 -2.39
CA TYR A 228 -4.50 -2.11 -0.99
C TYR A 228 -4.24 -3.32 -0.08
N GLU A 229 -5.01 -4.40 -0.24
CA GLU A 229 -4.81 -5.65 0.50
C GLU A 229 -3.41 -6.25 0.26
N LEU A 230 -2.99 -6.34 -1.01
CA LEU A 230 -1.68 -6.86 -1.39
C LEU A 230 -0.55 -6.02 -0.78
N ASN A 231 -0.67 -4.69 -0.82
CA ASN A 231 0.32 -3.80 -0.21
C ASN A 231 0.47 -4.04 1.29
N THR A 232 -0.64 -4.17 2.02
CA THR A 232 -0.62 -4.44 3.45
C THR A 232 0.05 -5.78 3.76
N ARG A 233 -0.19 -6.81 2.93
CA ARG A 233 0.47 -8.12 3.07
C ARG A 233 1.97 -8.03 2.81
N ILE A 234 2.39 -7.35 1.74
CA ILE A 234 3.81 -7.13 1.43
C ILE A 234 4.52 -6.41 2.57
N GLN A 235 3.92 -5.33 3.10
CA GLN A 235 4.47 -4.57 4.21
C GLN A 235 4.64 -5.41 5.48
N LYS A 236 3.66 -6.27 5.80
CA LYS A 236 3.78 -7.21 6.92
C LYS A 236 4.95 -8.19 6.74
N MET A 237 5.19 -8.64 5.51
CA MET A 237 6.31 -9.53 5.20
C MET A 237 7.66 -8.81 5.28
N TYR A 238 7.76 -7.56 4.83
CA TYR A 238 8.94 -6.73 5.06
C TYR A 238 9.21 -6.50 6.54
N GLY A 239 8.19 -6.27 7.37
CA GLY A 239 8.35 -6.24 8.83
C GLY A 239 8.92 -7.55 9.40
N SER A 240 8.55 -8.70 8.83
CA SER A 240 9.07 -10.01 9.23
C SER A 240 10.51 -10.25 8.77
N MET A 241 10.87 -9.78 7.57
CA MET A 241 12.25 -9.81 7.09
C MET A 241 13.15 -8.88 7.89
N ARG A 242 12.65 -7.68 8.22
CA ARG A 242 13.34 -6.73 9.10
C ARG A 242 13.66 -7.34 10.46
N TYR A 243 12.71 -8.07 11.04
CA TYR A 243 12.97 -8.79 12.28
C TYR A 243 14.15 -9.77 12.13
N CYS A 244 14.22 -10.54 11.05
CA CYS A 244 15.35 -11.45 10.79
C CYS A 244 16.71 -10.74 10.68
N LEU A 245 16.74 -9.46 10.31
CA LEU A 245 17.96 -8.64 10.20
C LEU A 245 18.27 -7.84 11.47
N SER A 246 17.41 -7.91 12.48
CA SER A 246 17.56 -7.14 13.72
C SER A 246 18.41 -7.87 14.76
N GLY A 247 19.07 -7.13 15.65
CA GLY A 247 19.77 -7.71 16.81
C GLY A 247 18.86 -8.60 17.66
N GLU A 248 17.56 -8.26 17.80
CA GLU A 248 16.60 -9.07 18.56
C GLU A 248 16.52 -10.51 18.05
N PHE A 249 16.63 -10.73 16.75
CA PHE A 249 16.59 -12.08 16.18
C PHE A 249 17.82 -12.91 16.57
N TYR A 250 19.00 -12.30 16.69
CA TYR A 250 20.25 -12.98 17.07
C TYR A 250 20.35 -13.22 18.58
N PHE A 251 19.81 -12.30 19.37
CA PHE A 251 19.77 -12.38 20.82
C PHE A 251 18.60 -13.19 21.37
N ASN A 252 17.71 -13.67 20.51
CA ASN A 252 16.70 -14.63 20.93
C ASN A 252 17.33 -16.01 21.12
N GLU A 253 16.92 -16.72 22.18
CA GLU A 253 17.40 -18.08 22.49
C GLU A 253 18.93 -18.14 22.67
N LEU A 254 19.51 -17.15 23.36
CA LEU A 254 20.96 -17.15 23.68
C LEU A 254 21.39 -18.47 24.30
N PRO A 255 22.61 -18.95 23.98
CA PRO A 255 23.14 -20.15 24.61
C PRO A 255 23.14 -20.07 26.13
N ASP A 256 22.81 -21.18 26.79
CA ASP A 256 22.92 -21.27 28.25
C ASP A 256 24.36 -21.01 28.70
N THR A 257 24.53 -20.42 29.87
CA THR A 257 25.85 -20.26 30.49
C THR A 257 25.75 -20.44 32.01
N GLU A 258 26.84 -20.91 32.60
CA GLU A 258 27.01 -20.97 34.05
C GLU A 258 27.55 -19.64 34.61
N TYR A 259 28.02 -18.75 33.74
CA TYR A 259 28.64 -17.49 34.10
C TYR A 259 27.72 -16.31 33.76
N SER A 260 27.01 -15.83 34.77
CA SER A 260 26.15 -14.65 34.63
C SER A 260 26.08 -13.86 35.92
N ASP A 261 25.85 -12.56 35.78
CA ASP A 261 25.53 -11.67 36.88
C ASP A 261 24.41 -10.72 36.46
N ARG A 262 23.74 -10.11 37.44
CA ARG A 262 22.70 -9.13 37.19
C ARG A 262 23.16 -7.76 37.64
N THR A 263 23.08 -6.77 36.75
CA THR A 263 23.55 -5.43 37.06
C THR A 263 22.80 -4.84 38.25
N ASN A 264 23.53 -4.14 39.11
CA ASN A 264 22.92 -3.39 40.22
C ASN A 264 22.25 -2.10 39.73
N SER A 265 21.73 -1.27 40.63
CA SER A 265 21.04 -0.02 40.28
C SER A 265 21.91 1.02 39.55
N ARG A 266 23.23 0.81 39.49
CA ARG A 266 24.19 1.65 38.76
C ARG A 266 24.71 0.98 37.48
N GLY A 267 24.04 -0.07 37.02
CA GLY A 267 24.46 -0.81 35.83
C GLY A 267 25.72 -1.66 36.00
N ARG A 268 26.28 -1.79 37.20
CA ARG A 268 27.53 -2.54 37.42
C ARG A 268 27.30 -4.04 37.57
N PHE A 269 28.20 -4.84 37.01
CA PHE A 269 28.24 -6.31 37.13
C PHE A 269 29.65 -6.83 37.46
N GLU A 270 29.70 -8.06 37.98
CA GLU A 270 30.90 -8.81 38.30
C GLU A 270 30.69 -10.32 38.04
N ILE A 271 31.43 -10.90 37.10
CA ILE A 271 31.34 -12.31 36.72
C ILE A 271 32.72 -12.97 36.88
N SER A 272 32.79 -14.06 37.66
CA SER A 272 33.97 -14.93 37.70
C SER A 272 33.86 -16.00 36.63
N VAL A 273 34.92 -16.18 35.84
CA VAL A 273 35.00 -17.18 34.76
C VAL A 273 36.28 -17.99 34.89
N GLN A 274 36.35 -19.14 34.19
CA GLN A 274 37.62 -19.83 34.01
C GLN A 274 38.56 -18.96 33.18
N GLY A 275 39.77 -18.68 33.71
CA GLY A 275 40.78 -17.89 33.00
C GLY A 275 41.39 -18.61 31.81
N ASP A 276 42.09 -17.85 30.98
CA ASP A 276 42.78 -18.29 29.75
C ASP A 276 41.80 -18.88 28.70
N GLU A 277 40.53 -18.50 28.78
CA GLU A 277 39.47 -18.85 27.84
C GLU A 277 38.86 -17.58 27.24
N GLU A 278 38.32 -17.71 26.04
CA GLU A 278 37.71 -16.58 25.33
C GLU A 278 36.18 -16.59 25.54
N TYR A 279 35.64 -15.42 25.88
CA TYR A 279 34.22 -15.22 26.14
C TYR A 279 33.69 -14.02 25.37
N TYR A 280 32.40 -14.07 25.05
CA TYR A 280 31.59 -12.87 24.79
C TYR A 280 30.80 -12.51 26.04
N LEU A 281 30.82 -11.23 26.40
CA LEU A 281 29.82 -10.66 27.29
C LEU A 281 28.62 -10.24 26.48
N VAL A 282 27.45 -10.83 26.78
CA VAL A 282 26.18 -10.52 26.13
C VAL A 282 25.14 -10.05 27.13
N ALA A 283 24.32 -9.10 26.71
CA ALA A 283 23.20 -8.59 27.50
C ALA A 283 22.04 -8.16 26.60
N ARG A 284 20.83 -8.13 27.18
CA ARG A 284 19.62 -7.56 26.57
C ARG A 284 18.89 -6.72 27.59
N GLY A 285 18.35 -5.58 27.16
CA GLY A 285 17.62 -4.66 28.02
C GLY A 285 16.53 -3.93 27.26
N ASP A 286 15.45 -3.61 27.97
CA ASP A 286 14.32 -2.89 27.41
C ASP A 286 14.09 -1.61 28.21
N ARG A 287 13.69 -0.53 27.53
CA ARG A 287 13.32 0.75 28.15
C ARG A 287 11.95 1.19 27.66
N SER A 288 11.04 1.43 28.58
CA SER A 288 9.74 2.01 28.25
C SER A 288 9.89 3.51 27.95
N ILE A 289 9.33 3.95 26.84
CA ILE A 289 9.26 5.35 26.42
C ILE A 289 7.81 5.73 26.13
N ASP A 290 7.53 7.03 26.00
CA ASP A 290 6.20 7.46 25.59
C ASP A 290 5.89 6.91 24.19
N GLY A 291 4.83 6.11 24.08
CA GLY A 291 4.44 5.47 22.83
C GLY A 291 5.14 4.15 22.48
N GLY A 292 6.00 3.57 23.34
CA GLY A 292 6.62 2.29 23.00
C GLY A 292 7.68 1.73 23.95
N THR A 293 8.52 0.86 23.41
CA THR A 293 9.62 0.20 24.12
C THR A 293 10.85 0.17 23.22
N GLU A 294 11.95 0.75 23.69
CA GLU A 294 13.27 0.65 23.10
C GLU A 294 13.90 -0.67 23.53
N LYS A 295 14.54 -1.40 22.61
CA LYS A 295 15.21 -2.67 22.88
C LYS A 295 16.69 -2.52 22.59
N TYR A 296 17.52 -2.96 23.52
CA TYR A 296 18.98 -2.87 23.46
C TYR A 296 19.61 -4.24 23.55
N HIS A 297 20.71 -4.40 22.81
CA HIS A 297 21.45 -5.63 22.71
C HIS A 297 22.94 -5.29 22.77
N TRP A 298 23.71 -6.05 23.54
CA TRP A 298 25.15 -5.81 23.71
C TRP A 298 25.92 -7.10 23.50
N ILE A 299 27.02 -7.06 22.76
CA ILE A 299 27.97 -8.17 22.61
C ILE A 299 29.39 -7.61 22.51
N VAL A 300 30.28 -8.05 23.39
CA VAL A 300 31.69 -7.62 23.40
C VAL A 300 32.59 -8.82 23.66
N ASP A 301 33.68 -8.93 22.91
CA ASP A 301 34.74 -9.90 23.17
C ASP A 301 35.46 -9.57 24.49
N ALA A 302 35.61 -10.57 25.34
CA ALA A 302 36.12 -10.39 26.70
C ALA A 302 37.08 -11.52 27.13
N PRO A 303 38.19 -11.78 26.40
CA PRO A 303 39.24 -12.66 26.92
C PRO A 303 39.78 -12.13 28.25
N VAL A 304 40.01 -13.05 29.18
CA VAL A 304 40.57 -12.75 30.51
C VAL A 304 41.55 -13.84 30.92
N ASP A 305 42.78 -13.44 31.22
CA ASP A 305 43.82 -14.35 31.71
C ASP A 305 43.51 -14.82 33.13
N GLY A 306 43.96 -16.01 33.49
CA GLY A 306 43.75 -16.55 34.83
C GLY A 306 44.44 -15.71 35.92
N GLY A 307 43.68 -15.33 36.95
CA GLY A 307 44.13 -14.46 38.04
C GLY A 307 44.11 -12.97 37.71
N SER A 308 43.68 -12.59 36.49
CA SER A 308 43.54 -11.21 36.05
C SER A 308 42.09 -10.72 36.16
N GLN A 309 41.93 -9.41 36.20
CA GLN A 309 40.64 -8.74 36.08
C GLN A 309 40.61 -7.92 34.80
N ARG A 310 39.51 -8.02 34.04
CA ARG A 310 39.24 -7.17 32.89
C ARG A 310 37.98 -6.37 33.13
N GLU A 311 38.08 -5.06 32.88
CA GLU A 311 36.96 -4.15 32.90
C GLU A 311 36.39 -3.98 31.48
N VAL A 312 35.07 -4.13 31.32
CA VAL A 312 34.36 -4.04 30.04
C VAL A 312 33.18 -3.08 30.15
N MET A 313 33.02 -2.21 29.16
CA MET A 313 31.88 -1.30 29.08
C MET A 313 30.90 -1.81 28.03
N LEU A 314 29.64 -2.01 28.44
CA LEU A 314 28.54 -2.42 27.56
C LEU A 314 27.66 -1.22 27.25
N SER A 315 27.94 -0.57 26.12
CA SER A 315 27.22 0.56 25.54
C SER A 315 26.47 0.15 24.25
N ASN A 316 25.39 0.82 23.89
CA ASN A 316 24.65 0.55 22.65
C ASN A 316 25.48 0.74 21.37
N ASN A 317 26.71 1.27 21.47
CA ASN A 317 27.67 1.31 20.35
C ASN A 317 28.41 -0.03 20.14
N ASN A 318 28.35 -0.95 21.11
CA ASN A 318 29.04 -2.23 21.04
C ASN A 318 28.36 -3.28 20.14
N LEU A 319 27.34 -2.91 19.37
CA LEU A 319 26.79 -3.78 18.31
C LEU A 319 27.68 -3.86 17.08
N GLU A 320 28.76 -3.07 17.04
CA GLU A 320 29.74 -3.03 15.96
C GLU A 320 30.25 -4.43 15.60
N TYR A 321 30.49 -5.32 16.58
CA TYR A 321 30.90 -6.70 16.30
C TYR A 321 29.95 -7.44 15.35
N LEU A 322 28.62 -7.37 15.57
CA LEU A 322 27.67 -8.05 14.69
C LEU A 322 27.58 -7.41 13.31
N VAL A 323 27.84 -6.11 13.22
CA VAL A 323 27.83 -5.36 11.95
C VAL A 323 29.10 -5.70 11.15
N GLU A 324 30.27 -5.65 11.79
CA GLU A 324 31.58 -5.99 11.21
C GLU A 324 31.62 -7.43 10.68
N HIS A 325 30.93 -8.36 11.35
CA HIS A 325 30.85 -9.77 10.95
C HIS A 325 29.65 -10.06 10.03
N GLY A 326 28.90 -9.04 9.61
CA GLY A 326 27.80 -9.18 8.65
C GLY A 326 26.54 -9.88 9.19
N TYR A 327 26.45 -10.11 10.49
CA TYR A 327 25.27 -10.75 11.11
C TYR A 327 24.07 -9.79 11.16
N THR A 328 24.28 -8.53 11.54
CA THR A 328 23.23 -7.51 11.62
C THR A 328 23.57 -6.30 10.77
N ARG A 329 22.57 -5.44 10.54
CA ARG A 329 22.77 -4.14 9.91
C ARG A 329 22.89 -3.06 10.99
N SER A 330 23.64 -2.00 10.69
CA SER A 330 23.55 -0.75 11.47
C SER A 330 22.16 -0.13 11.30
N ASP A 331 21.79 0.79 12.17
CA ASP A 331 20.49 1.47 12.08
C ASP A 331 20.35 2.23 10.74
N GLU A 332 21.45 2.84 10.24
CA GLU A 332 21.48 3.49 8.93
C GLU A 332 21.27 2.49 7.79
N MET A 333 21.97 1.36 7.82
CA MET A 333 21.82 0.32 6.79
C MET A 333 20.42 -0.33 6.83
N GLN A 334 19.83 -0.47 8.02
CA GLN A 334 18.48 -0.97 8.18
C GLN A 334 17.46 0.03 7.60
N ALA A 335 17.61 1.33 7.86
CA ALA A 335 16.79 2.36 7.25
C ALA A 335 16.95 2.41 5.72
N ALA A 336 18.17 2.27 5.20
CA ALA A 336 18.43 2.16 3.77
C ALA A 336 17.74 0.94 3.14
N THR A 337 17.80 -0.21 3.82
CA THR A 337 17.12 -1.45 3.42
C THR A 337 15.60 -1.25 3.33
N GLU A 338 14.99 -0.63 4.35
CA GLU A 338 13.56 -0.33 4.37
C GLU A 338 13.15 0.60 3.22
N ASN A 339 13.94 1.64 2.96
CA ASN A 339 13.69 2.56 1.85
C ASN A 339 13.72 1.83 0.51
N LEU A 340 14.70 0.96 0.27
CA LEU A 340 14.77 0.18 -0.96
C LEU A 340 13.60 -0.80 -1.11
N TRP A 341 13.21 -1.50 -0.04
CA TRP A 341 12.03 -2.39 -0.09
C TRP A 341 10.73 -1.63 -0.37
N ASN A 342 10.57 -0.42 0.16
CA ASN A 342 9.46 0.46 -0.20
C ASN A 342 9.52 0.89 -1.67
N SER A 343 10.70 1.24 -2.18
CA SER A 343 10.92 1.57 -3.60
C SER A 343 10.56 0.40 -4.52
N ILE A 344 10.82 -0.85 -4.14
CA ILE A 344 10.39 -2.04 -4.90
C ILE A 344 8.86 -2.07 -5.07
N ILE A 345 8.10 -1.80 -4.01
CA ILE A 345 6.63 -1.74 -4.09
C ILE A 345 6.20 -0.65 -5.08
N HIS A 346 6.86 0.52 -5.04
CA HIS A 346 6.57 1.61 -5.96
C HIS A 346 6.85 1.23 -7.42
N LEU A 347 7.94 0.51 -7.70
CA LEU A 347 8.25 0.02 -9.05
C LEU A 347 7.25 -1.04 -9.52
N ALA A 348 6.89 -2.02 -8.68
CA ALA A 348 5.89 -3.03 -9.01
C ALA A 348 4.52 -2.39 -9.30
N ARG A 349 4.14 -1.32 -8.57
CA ARG A 349 2.93 -0.53 -8.84
C ARG A 349 2.97 0.21 -10.18
N ARG A 350 4.14 0.44 -10.77
CA ARG A 350 4.28 0.98 -12.13
C ARG A 350 4.16 -0.12 -13.20
N GLY A 351 3.85 -1.35 -12.81
CA GLY A 351 3.67 -2.48 -13.73
C GLY A 351 4.98 -3.07 -14.24
N ARG A 352 6.10 -2.82 -13.54
CA ARG A 352 7.39 -3.43 -13.84
C ARG A 352 7.37 -4.88 -13.32
N SER A 353 7.44 -5.85 -14.23
CA SER A 353 7.47 -7.29 -13.92
C SER A 353 8.68 -7.99 -14.52
N GLU A 354 9.63 -7.22 -15.06
CA GLU A 354 10.86 -7.71 -15.68
C GLU A 354 11.95 -8.07 -14.65
N TYR A 355 11.80 -7.61 -13.41
CA TYR A 355 12.78 -7.85 -12.36
C TYR A 355 12.47 -9.15 -11.63
N LYS A 356 13.53 -9.89 -11.31
CA LYS A 356 13.47 -11.02 -10.40
C LYS A 356 13.44 -10.50 -8.96
N TRP A 357 12.26 -10.12 -8.50
CA TRP A 357 12.10 -9.43 -7.22
C TRP A 357 12.67 -10.22 -6.04
N GLU A 358 12.58 -11.54 -6.08
CA GLU A 358 13.16 -12.42 -5.06
C GLU A 358 14.68 -12.27 -4.97
N GLU A 359 15.39 -12.21 -6.11
CA GLU A 359 16.83 -11.99 -6.15
C GLU A 359 17.18 -10.58 -5.64
N VAL A 360 16.45 -9.55 -6.07
CA VAL A 360 16.67 -8.16 -5.63
C VAL A 360 16.45 -7.99 -4.12
N ILE A 361 15.36 -8.54 -3.58
CA ILE A 361 15.04 -8.46 -2.14
C ILE A 361 16.10 -9.19 -1.32
N TYR A 362 16.53 -10.38 -1.77
CA TYR A 362 17.59 -11.13 -1.09
C TYR A 362 18.92 -10.37 -1.13
N THR A 363 19.29 -9.83 -2.29
CA THR A 363 20.52 -9.02 -2.46
C THR A 363 20.54 -7.81 -1.55
N ILE A 364 19.40 -7.14 -1.32
CA ILE A 364 19.32 -6.01 -0.39
C ILE A 364 19.54 -6.48 1.05
N ALA A 365 19.03 -7.65 1.44
CA ALA A 365 19.20 -8.19 2.78
C ALA A 365 20.65 -8.67 3.04
N PHE A 366 21.26 -9.29 2.02
CA PHE A 366 22.59 -9.91 2.08
C PHE A 366 23.47 -9.50 0.88
N PRO A 367 23.87 -8.21 0.76
CA PRO A 367 24.76 -7.69 -0.29
C PRO A 367 26.03 -8.51 -0.49
N ASP A 368 26.62 -9.05 0.58
CA ASP A 368 27.91 -9.75 0.53
C ASP A 368 27.80 -11.16 -0.05
N GLU A 369 26.60 -11.73 -0.08
CA GLU A 369 26.32 -13.06 -0.64
C GLU A 369 25.63 -13.00 -2.00
N ALA A 370 25.24 -11.81 -2.43
CA ALA A 370 24.43 -11.65 -3.61
C ALA A 370 25.17 -12.10 -4.88
N SER A 371 24.58 -13.08 -5.57
CA SER A 371 24.84 -13.29 -6.99
C SER A 371 24.57 -12.00 -7.76
N GLN A 372 25.13 -11.86 -8.98
CA GLN A 372 25.13 -10.69 -9.88
C GLN A 372 23.75 -10.06 -10.26
N ALA A 373 22.70 -10.26 -9.46
CA ALA A 373 21.40 -9.64 -9.61
C ALA A 373 21.55 -8.12 -9.65
N LEU A 374 21.18 -7.54 -10.79
CA LEU A 374 21.23 -6.11 -11.00
C LEU A 374 20.16 -5.44 -10.13
N ILE A 375 20.61 -4.66 -9.15
CA ILE A 375 19.74 -3.75 -8.39
C ILE A 375 19.22 -2.70 -9.38
N PRO A 376 17.90 -2.55 -9.57
CA PRO A 376 17.35 -1.61 -10.55
C PRO A 376 17.83 -0.18 -10.32
N ASP A 377 18.21 0.52 -11.39
CA ASP A 377 18.67 1.91 -11.34
C ASP A 377 17.58 2.86 -10.83
N GLU A 378 16.31 2.47 -10.92
CA GLU A 378 15.16 3.26 -10.49
C GLU A 378 14.78 3.13 -9.01
N LEU A 379 15.51 2.33 -8.22
CA LEU A 379 15.27 2.28 -6.76
C LEU A 379 15.78 3.55 -6.09
N ASP A 380 14.90 4.26 -5.38
CA ASP A 380 15.25 5.42 -4.57
C ASP A 380 15.92 4.94 -3.26
N GLY A 381 17.16 5.37 -3.02
CA GLY A 381 17.93 5.06 -1.81
C GLY A 381 19.46 5.18 -2.01
N PRO A 382 20.24 5.23 -0.93
CA PRO A 382 21.70 5.32 -1.00
C PRO A 382 22.32 3.99 -1.45
N LYS A 383 22.25 3.70 -2.76
CA LYS A 383 22.82 2.47 -3.33
C LYS A 383 24.33 2.38 -3.10
N THR A 384 25.00 3.52 -3.11
CA THR A 384 26.43 3.62 -2.82
C THR A 384 26.75 3.15 -1.41
N GLU A 385 25.90 3.38 -0.40
CA GLU A 385 26.15 2.91 0.97
C GLU A 385 26.02 1.39 1.08
N LEU A 386 25.07 0.79 0.35
CA LEU A 386 24.91 -0.67 0.30
C LEU A 386 25.97 -1.38 -0.57
N LEU A 387 26.49 -0.71 -1.58
CA LEU A 387 27.51 -1.26 -2.49
C LEU A 387 28.94 -1.00 -2.01
N MET A 388 29.16 -0.01 -1.13
CA MET A 388 30.48 0.26 -0.55
C MET A 388 30.80 -0.59 0.68
N SER A 389 29.85 -1.41 1.16
CA SER A 389 30.15 -2.45 2.17
C SER A 389 30.68 -3.74 1.56
N GLN A 390 30.67 -3.88 0.22
CA GLN A 390 31.33 -4.95 -0.53
C GLN A 390 32.80 -4.62 -0.75
#